data_AF-A0A960G505-F1
#
_entry.id   AF-A0A960G505-F1
#
_cell.length_a   1.000
_cell.length_b   1.000
_cell.length_c   1.000
_cell.angle_alpha   90.00
_cell.angle_beta   90.00
_cell.angle_gamma   90.00
#
_symmetry.space_group_name_H-M   'P 1'
#
loop_
_entity.id
_entity.type
_entity.pdbx_description
1 polymer ?
#
loop_
_entity_poly.entity_id
_entity_poly.type
_entity_poly.pdbx_seq_one_letter_code
_entity_poly.pdbx_strand_id
1 'polypeptide(L)'
;MTSTNLDAPDSTPDRPHTGRAPARWAAVVIIAAAAALLLALAAWAVLDPHQNESDSDPAWDPGTVAAIGHVHAIADDPANPGTGVLLATHAGVYAVAPDGAMRLAGADGDDVMSLVDAGSDRLLASGHPGPDSTDPSPNLGLVESDDAGRTWRPLSLDGADFHAIAPAGDLTWALDTTTGGLLLSTDDRVWRTVTSEPLLDIAVDPADPDRVLATNASGKVPRDHLGRVDRHASANTAPGPARLGGRRVRRRTGRRC
;
A
#
# COMPACT_ATOMS: atom_id res chain seq x y z
N MET A 1 22.48 63.65 55.57
CA MET A 1 23.24 63.56 54.31
C MET A 1 23.73 62.12 54.17
N THR A 2 23.24 61.39 53.15
CA THR A 2 23.90 60.29 52.36
C THR A 2 24.80 59.27 53.08
N SER A 3 24.76 57.94 52.92
CA SER A 3 24.43 57.07 51.78
C SER A 3 24.29 55.59 52.22
N THR A 4 23.73 54.80 51.30
CA THR A 4 23.56 53.33 51.13
C THR A 4 24.74 52.39 51.42
N ASN A 5 24.41 51.17 51.92
CA ASN A 5 24.72 49.79 51.42
C ASN A 5 24.60 48.77 52.59
N LEU A 6 23.70 47.77 52.60
CA LEU A 6 23.56 46.49 51.85
C LEU A 6 24.41 45.31 52.36
N ASP A 7 23.69 44.19 52.58
CA ASP A 7 24.07 42.76 52.74
C ASP A 7 24.69 42.26 54.06
N ALA A 8 24.36 41.09 54.62
CA ALA A 8 23.30 40.08 54.43
C ALA A 8 23.47 39.04 55.57
N PRO A 9 22.41 38.40 56.11
CA PRO A 9 22.58 37.20 56.94
C PRO A 9 22.49 35.90 56.12
N ASP A 10 23.42 35.02 56.46
CA ASP A 10 23.66 33.65 56.01
C ASP A 10 22.37 32.81 55.91
N SER A 11 22.15 32.21 54.75
CA SER A 11 21.02 31.30 54.49
C SER A 11 21.57 29.89 54.28
N THR A 12 21.55 29.09 55.34
CA THR A 12 21.63 27.63 55.23
C THR A 12 20.37 27.13 54.51
N PRO A 13 20.46 26.44 53.35
CA PRO A 13 19.30 25.84 52.74
C PRO A 13 18.88 24.61 53.54
N ASP A 14 17.63 24.62 53.99
CA ASP A 14 16.96 23.49 54.62
C ASP A 14 16.93 22.32 53.62
N ARG A 15 17.43 21.16 54.04
CA ARG A 15 17.44 19.96 53.19
C ARG A 15 15.98 19.50 53.03
N PRO A 16 15.45 19.34 51.80
CA PRO A 16 14.12 18.79 51.65
C PRO A 16 14.12 17.33 52.13
N HIS A 17 13.29 17.06 53.14
CA HIS A 17 12.88 15.71 53.50
C HIS A 17 12.24 15.05 52.27
N THR A 18 12.98 14.18 51.59
CA THR A 18 12.41 13.31 50.55
C THR A 18 11.47 12.32 51.24
N GLY A 19 10.20 12.68 51.35
CA GLY A 19 9.15 11.76 51.71
C GLY A 19 9.13 10.63 50.68
N ARG A 20 9.51 9.42 51.10
CA ARG A 20 9.23 8.21 50.31
C ARG A 20 7.72 8.13 50.16
N ALA A 21 7.22 8.38 48.96
CA ALA A 21 5.82 8.13 48.62
C ALA A 21 5.46 6.68 49.02
N PRO A 22 4.27 6.43 49.60
CA PRO A 22 3.94 5.11 50.11
C PRO A 22 3.86 4.11 48.95
N ALA A 23 4.80 3.16 48.91
CA ALA A 23 4.94 2.09 47.92
C ALA A 23 3.64 1.28 47.66
N ARG A 24 2.65 1.42 48.55
CA ARG A 24 1.33 0.81 48.44
C ARG A 24 0.52 1.35 47.26
N TRP A 25 0.69 2.63 46.87
CA TRP A 25 -0.02 3.20 45.73
C TRP A 25 0.54 2.70 44.39
N ALA A 26 1.86 2.53 44.31
CA ALA A 26 2.50 1.95 43.13
C ALA A 26 2.05 0.49 42.90
N ALA A 27 1.95 -0.31 43.97
CA ALA A 27 1.46 -1.69 43.87
C ALA A 27 0.00 -1.77 43.40
N VAL A 28 -0.88 -0.87 43.87
CA VAL A 28 -2.29 -0.82 43.43
C VAL A 28 -2.40 -0.44 41.95
N VAL A 29 -1.61 0.53 41.49
CA VAL A 29 -1.58 0.94 40.08
C VAL A 29 -1.07 -0.19 39.17
N ILE A 30 -0.03 -0.91 39.58
CA ILE A 30 0.51 -2.04 38.82
C ILE A 30 -0.51 -3.18 38.71
N ILE A 31 -1.19 -3.53 39.81
CA ILE A 31 -2.22 -4.57 39.82
C ILE A 31 -3.40 -4.18 38.92
N ALA A 32 -3.85 -2.92 38.99
CA ALA A 32 -4.93 -2.42 38.15
C ALA A 32 -4.55 -2.45 36.66
N ALA A 33 -3.31 -2.06 36.32
CA ALA A 33 -2.82 -2.10 34.95
C ALA A 33 -2.69 -3.55 34.42
N ALA A 34 -2.20 -4.47 35.25
CA ALA A 34 -2.10 -5.88 34.89
C ALA A 34 -3.50 -6.52 34.70
N ALA A 35 -4.46 -6.18 35.56
CA ALA A 35 -5.84 -6.64 35.41
C ALA A 35 -6.50 -6.08 34.14
N ALA A 36 -6.28 -4.80 33.83
CA ALA A 36 -6.76 -4.19 32.59
C ALA A 36 -6.14 -4.83 31.34
N LEU A 37 -4.84 -5.15 31.37
CA LEU A 37 -4.16 -5.83 30.28
C LEU A 37 -4.68 -7.27 30.09
N LEU A 38 -4.88 -8.02 31.18
CA LEU A 38 -5.46 -9.36 31.12
C LEU A 38 -6.89 -9.34 30.60
N LEU A 39 -7.70 -8.35 31.00
CA LEU A 39 -9.05 -8.16 30.47
C LEU A 39 -9.03 -7.77 28.99
N ALA A 40 -8.09 -6.93 28.55
CA ALA A 40 -7.93 -6.58 27.14
C ALA A 40 -7.50 -7.78 26.29
N LEU A 41 -6.58 -8.61 26.79
CA LEU A 41 -6.15 -9.86 26.12
C LEU A 41 -7.27 -10.90 26.08
N ALA A 42 -8.03 -11.05 27.16
CA ALA A 42 -9.18 -11.95 27.19
C ALA A 42 -10.31 -11.44 26.28
N ALA A 43 -10.55 -10.13 26.24
CA ALA A 43 -11.50 -9.52 25.32
C ALA A 43 -11.05 -9.72 23.87
N TRP A 44 -9.75 -9.55 23.56
CA TRP A 44 -9.21 -9.83 22.23
C TRP A 44 -9.40 -11.30 21.85
N ALA A 45 -9.12 -12.25 22.75
CA ALA A 45 -9.33 -13.68 22.50
C ALA A 45 -10.81 -14.10 22.34
N VAL A 46 -11.75 -13.39 22.98
CA VAL A 46 -13.20 -13.66 22.87
C VAL A 46 -13.82 -12.94 21.67
N LEU A 47 -13.28 -11.79 21.28
CA LEU A 47 -13.72 -10.98 20.15
C LEU A 47 -12.91 -11.24 18.89
N ASP A 48 -11.93 -12.16 18.92
CA ASP A 48 -11.11 -12.53 17.78
C ASP A 48 -12.03 -13.06 16.68
N PRO A 49 -12.25 -12.29 15.60
CA PRO A 49 -13.16 -12.69 14.55
C PRO A 49 -12.64 -13.94 13.80
N HIS A 50 -11.37 -14.31 13.98
CA HIS A 50 -10.73 -15.45 13.33
C HIS A 50 -10.92 -16.78 14.08
N GLN A 51 -11.46 -16.80 15.31
CA GLN A 51 -11.63 -18.05 16.06
C GLN A 51 -12.81 -18.93 15.58
N ASN A 52 -13.65 -18.41 14.69
CA ASN A 52 -14.85 -19.09 14.19
C ASN A 52 -14.74 -19.54 12.72
N GLU A 53 -13.60 -19.34 12.07
CA GLU A 53 -13.35 -19.99 10.78
C GLU A 53 -13.01 -21.44 11.06
N SER A 54 -13.97 -22.33 10.84
CA SER A 54 -13.69 -23.75 10.74
C SER A 54 -12.69 -23.97 9.60
N ASP A 55 -11.44 -24.30 9.95
CA ASP A 55 -10.27 -24.64 9.09
C ASP A 55 -10.49 -25.77 8.05
N SER A 56 -11.73 -26.12 7.72
CA SER A 56 -11.95 -26.92 6.52
C SER A 56 -11.78 -26.03 5.31
N ASP A 57 -10.56 -25.99 4.77
CA ASP A 57 -10.30 -25.51 3.41
C ASP A 57 -11.42 -26.01 2.48
N PRO A 58 -11.95 -25.17 1.59
CA PRO A 58 -12.95 -25.60 0.62
C PRO A 58 -12.50 -26.89 -0.09
N ALA A 59 -13.43 -27.78 -0.45
CA ALA A 59 -13.02 -29.00 -1.13
C ALA A 59 -12.47 -28.67 -2.53
N TRP A 60 -11.43 -29.39 -2.95
CA TRP A 60 -10.99 -29.39 -4.35
C TRP A 60 -12.08 -30.06 -5.20
N ASP A 61 -12.57 -29.34 -6.20
CA ASP A 61 -13.52 -29.81 -7.20
C ASP A 61 -12.83 -29.77 -8.57
N PRO A 62 -12.92 -30.82 -9.41
CA PRO A 62 -12.56 -30.69 -10.83
C PRO A 62 -13.23 -29.48 -11.53
N GLY A 63 -14.31 -28.96 -10.94
CA GLY A 63 -14.84 -27.62 -11.19
C GLY A 63 -15.56 -27.49 -12.53
N THR A 64 -16.54 -26.58 -12.58
CA THR A 64 -17.13 -26.17 -13.86
C THR A 64 -16.69 -24.73 -14.14
N VAL A 65 -15.86 -24.53 -15.18
CA VAL A 65 -15.32 -23.21 -15.60
C VAL A 65 -16.40 -22.14 -15.75
N ALA A 66 -17.66 -22.54 -16.00
CA ALA A 66 -18.79 -21.63 -16.11
C ALA A 66 -19.12 -20.85 -14.81
N ALA A 67 -18.72 -21.35 -13.64
CA ALA A 67 -19.04 -20.71 -12.36
C ALA A 67 -18.10 -19.56 -12.00
N ILE A 68 -16.84 -19.60 -12.46
CA ILE A 68 -15.82 -18.60 -12.14
C ILE A 68 -15.77 -17.45 -13.17
N GLY A 69 -16.33 -17.67 -14.37
CA GLY A 69 -16.38 -16.67 -15.43
C GLY A 69 -15.04 -16.49 -16.17
N HIS A 70 -14.67 -15.24 -16.44
CA HIS A 70 -13.40 -14.93 -17.08
C HIS A 70 -12.24 -15.05 -16.08
N VAL A 71 -11.07 -15.42 -16.61
CA VAL A 71 -9.80 -15.36 -15.88
C VAL A 71 -9.11 -14.08 -16.29
N HIS A 72 -8.87 -13.18 -15.34
CA HIS A 72 -8.24 -11.89 -15.60
C HIS A 72 -6.74 -11.90 -15.31
N ALA A 73 -6.30 -12.72 -14.36
CA ALA A 73 -4.90 -12.90 -14.03
C ALA A 73 -4.60 -14.33 -13.56
N ILE A 74 -3.35 -14.75 -13.75
CA ILE A 74 -2.78 -15.98 -13.22
C ILE A 74 -1.53 -15.58 -12.43
N ALA A 75 -1.48 -15.97 -11.16
CA ALA A 75 -0.32 -15.77 -10.29
C ALA A 75 0.22 -17.12 -9.80
N ASP A 76 1.49 -17.17 -9.41
CA ASP A 76 2.02 -18.31 -8.68
C ASP A 76 1.25 -18.45 -7.36
N ASP A 77 0.96 -19.69 -6.94
CA ASP A 77 0.37 -19.97 -5.63
C ASP A 77 1.47 -20.05 -4.57
N PRO A 78 1.57 -19.08 -3.63
CA PRO A 78 2.60 -19.12 -2.60
C PRO A 78 2.43 -20.32 -1.64
N ALA A 79 1.22 -20.87 -1.51
CA ALA A 79 0.99 -22.08 -0.72
C ALA A 79 1.49 -23.36 -1.43
N ASN A 80 1.68 -23.33 -2.75
CA ASN A 80 2.12 -24.48 -3.57
C ASN A 80 3.16 -24.08 -4.63
N PRO A 81 4.32 -23.53 -4.22
CA PRO A 81 5.25 -22.85 -5.13
C PRO A 81 5.78 -23.79 -6.22
N GLY A 82 5.71 -23.32 -7.47
CA GLY A 82 6.20 -24.05 -8.65
C GLY A 82 5.29 -25.20 -9.11
N THR A 83 4.13 -25.39 -8.48
CA THR A 83 3.18 -26.45 -8.85
C THR A 83 1.74 -25.96 -8.97
N GLY A 84 1.31 -25.05 -8.10
CA GLY A 84 -0.02 -24.44 -8.14
C GLY A 84 0.01 -23.04 -8.73
N VAL A 85 -1.17 -22.59 -9.18
CA VAL A 85 -1.42 -21.21 -9.58
C VAL A 85 -2.70 -20.70 -8.93
N LEU A 86 -2.79 -19.38 -8.77
CA LEU A 86 -4.01 -18.68 -8.39
C LEU A 86 -4.62 -18.01 -9.63
N LEU A 87 -5.95 -18.04 -9.71
CA LEU A 87 -6.73 -17.37 -10.75
C LEU A 87 -7.50 -16.19 -10.15
N ALA A 88 -7.40 -15.02 -10.77
CA ALA A 88 -8.32 -13.92 -10.55
C ALA A 88 -9.56 -14.08 -11.44
N THR A 89 -10.75 -14.05 -10.85
CA THR A 89 -12.00 -14.40 -11.52
C THR A 89 -13.15 -13.47 -11.10
N HIS A 90 -14.30 -13.57 -11.78
CA HIS A 90 -15.52 -12.84 -11.40
C HIS A 90 -16.16 -13.32 -10.08
N ALA A 91 -15.62 -14.38 -9.46
CA ALA A 91 -16.19 -15.02 -8.27
C ALA A 91 -15.13 -15.27 -7.19
N GLY A 92 -14.07 -14.47 -7.17
CA GLY A 92 -12.97 -14.54 -6.22
C GLY A 92 -11.68 -15.13 -6.76
N VAL A 93 -10.77 -15.48 -5.85
CA VAL A 93 -9.48 -16.08 -6.15
C VAL A 93 -9.55 -17.59 -6.00
N TYR A 94 -9.18 -18.34 -7.04
CA TYR A 94 -9.19 -19.80 -7.04
C TYR A 94 -7.77 -20.35 -7.15
N ALA A 95 -7.42 -21.30 -6.28
CA ALA A 95 -6.22 -22.10 -6.44
C ALA A 95 -6.48 -23.26 -7.42
N VAL A 96 -5.49 -23.54 -8.26
CA VAL A 96 -5.51 -24.65 -9.22
C VAL A 96 -4.31 -25.54 -9.00
N ALA A 97 -4.59 -26.83 -8.79
CA ALA A 97 -3.58 -27.87 -8.63
C ALA A 97 -3.05 -28.35 -10.00
N PRO A 98 -1.88 -29.03 -10.05
CA PRO A 98 -1.31 -29.54 -11.29
C PRO A 98 -2.23 -30.47 -12.10
N ASP A 99 -3.18 -31.15 -11.44
CA ASP A 99 -4.16 -32.04 -12.07
C ASP A 99 -5.40 -31.29 -12.59
N GLY A 100 -5.45 -29.96 -12.44
CA GLY A 100 -6.53 -29.10 -12.87
C GLY A 100 -7.69 -28.99 -11.88
N ALA A 101 -7.62 -29.66 -10.72
CA ALA A 101 -8.60 -29.45 -9.66
C ALA A 101 -8.52 -27.99 -9.20
N MET A 102 -9.68 -27.42 -8.86
CA MET A 102 -9.80 -26.04 -8.43
C MET A 102 -10.44 -25.96 -7.05
N ARG A 103 -10.10 -24.90 -6.31
CA ARG A 103 -10.66 -24.62 -4.99
C ARG A 103 -10.69 -23.12 -4.77
N LEU A 104 -11.75 -22.59 -4.15
CA LEU A 104 -11.76 -21.21 -3.68
C LEU A 104 -10.64 -21.00 -2.65
N ALA A 105 -9.78 -20.01 -2.91
CA ALA A 105 -8.63 -19.67 -2.07
C ALA A 105 -8.88 -18.42 -1.23
N GLY A 106 -9.68 -17.46 -1.74
CA GLY A 106 -10.06 -16.25 -1.01
C GLY A 106 -10.84 -15.26 -1.88
N ALA A 107 -11.12 -14.07 -1.33
CA ALA A 107 -11.91 -13.01 -1.98
C ALA A 107 -13.27 -13.53 -2.50
N ASP A 108 -13.96 -14.35 -1.70
CA ASP A 108 -15.18 -15.04 -2.10
C ASP A 108 -16.24 -14.05 -2.63
N GLY A 109 -16.69 -14.28 -3.86
CA GLY A 109 -17.72 -13.48 -4.52
C GLY A 109 -17.26 -12.14 -5.09
N ASP A 110 -16.04 -11.68 -4.80
CA ASP A 110 -15.49 -10.46 -5.40
C ASP A 110 -15.14 -10.67 -6.88
N ASP A 111 -15.31 -9.62 -7.69
CA ASP A 111 -14.88 -9.61 -9.08
C ASP A 111 -13.43 -9.16 -9.17
N VAL A 112 -12.50 -10.12 -9.16
CA VAL A 112 -11.06 -9.86 -9.09
C VAL A 112 -10.51 -9.64 -10.50
N MET A 113 -10.17 -8.39 -10.80
CA MET A 113 -9.72 -7.94 -12.12
C MET A 113 -8.20 -7.96 -12.29
N SER A 114 -7.45 -7.90 -11.19
CA SER A 114 -6.00 -8.11 -11.20
C SER A 114 -5.55 -8.86 -9.95
N LEU A 115 -4.50 -9.67 -10.12
CA LEU A 115 -3.86 -10.44 -9.06
C LEU A 115 -2.39 -10.65 -9.41
N VAL A 116 -1.50 -10.46 -8.45
CA VAL A 116 -0.07 -10.69 -8.63
C VAL A 116 0.58 -11.19 -7.34
N ASP A 117 1.56 -12.08 -7.49
CA ASP A 117 2.46 -12.47 -6.42
C ASP A 117 3.50 -11.36 -6.18
N ALA A 118 3.49 -10.80 -4.97
CA ALA A 118 4.44 -9.79 -4.51
C ALA A 118 5.57 -10.40 -3.65
N GLY A 119 5.60 -11.73 -3.53
CA GLY A 119 6.62 -12.52 -2.83
C GLY A 119 6.39 -12.64 -1.33
N SER A 120 6.99 -13.65 -0.70
CA SER A 120 6.88 -13.92 0.75
C SER A 120 5.43 -14.09 1.23
N ASP A 121 4.65 -14.91 0.52
CA ASP A 121 3.22 -15.14 0.75
C ASP A 121 2.32 -13.90 0.56
N ARG A 122 2.89 -12.78 0.10
CA ARG A 122 2.17 -11.54 -0.13
C ARG A 122 1.58 -11.50 -1.53
N LEU A 123 0.29 -11.26 -1.62
CA LEU A 123 -0.43 -11.04 -2.88
C LEU A 123 -1.01 -9.64 -2.91
N LEU A 124 -1.05 -9.05 -4.11
CA LEU A 124 -1.75 -7.81 -4.38
C LEU A 124 -2.87 -8.09 -5.38
N ALA A 125 -4.04 -7.50 -5.15
CA ALA A 125 -5.18 -7.62 -6.04
C ALA A 125 -6.00 -6.33 -6.08
N SER A 126 -6.91 -6.28 -7.05
CA SER A 126 -7.92 -5.23 -7.18
C SER A 126 -9.09 -5.75 -8.01
N GLY A 127 -10.18 -4.99 -8.03
CA GLY A 127 -11.39 -5.33 -8.75
C GLY A 127 -12.61 -4.70 -8.10
N HIS A 128 -13.73 -5.40 -8.13
CA HIS A 128 -15.01 -4.89 -7.64
C HIS A 128 -15.53 -5.75 -6.48
N PRO A 129 -16.16 -5.13 -5.46
CA PRO A 129 -16.83 -5.90 -4.43
C PRO A 129 -17.93 -6.79 -5.03
N GLY A 130 -18.08 -7.98 -4.47
CA GLY A 130 -19.13 -8.91 -4.87
C GLY A 130 -20.54 -8.33 -4.67
N PRO A 131 -21.58 -8.93 -5.31
CA PRO A 131 -22.96 -8.43 -5.24
C PRO A 131 -23.55 -8.44 -3.81
N ASP A 132 -23.02 -9.28 -2.93
CA ASP A 132 -23.42 -9.38 -1.53
C ASP A 132 -22.52 -8.57 -0.58
N SER A 133 -21.50 -7.87 -1.11
CA SER A 133 -20.59 -7.05 -0.31
C SER A 133 -21.29 -5.84 0.31
N THR A 134 -20.88 -5.48 1.52
CA THR A 134 -21.32 -4.26 2.22
C THR A 134 -20.40 -3.06 1.98
N ASP A 135 -19.37 -3.22 1.15
CA ASP A 135 -18.46 -2.13 0.80
C ASP A 135 -19.24 -1.03 0.04
N PRO A 136 -19.23 0.23 0.52
CA PRO A 136 -19.89 1.33 -0.19
C PRO A 136 -19.12 1.79 -1.45
N SER A 137 -17.86 1.40 -1.59
CA SER A 137 -17.02 1.74 -2.73
C SER A 137 -17.36 0.86 -3.93
N PRO A 138 -17.44 1.41 -5.16
CA PRO A 138 -17.74 0.60 -6.35
C PRO A 138 -16.56 -0.30 -6.77
N ASN A 139 -15.35 0.00 -6.30
CA ASN A 139 -14.13 -0.75 -6.60
C ASN A 139 -13.34 -0.96 -5.30
N LEU A 140 -12.64 -2.07 -5.18
CA LEU A 140 -11.89 -2.46 -3.98
C LEU A 140 -10.69 -1.54 -3.67
N GLY A 141 -10.21 -0.78 -4.67
CA GLY A 141 -8.89 -0.18 -4.59
C GLY A 141 -7.80 -1.25 -4.65
N LEU A 142 -6.65 -0.97 -4.04
CA LEU A 142 -5.63 -2.00 -3.85
C LEU A 142 -5.91 -2.77 -2.56
N VAL A 143 -6.04 -4.09 -2.67
CA VAL A 143 -6.14 -5.02 -1.54
C VAL A 143 -4.90 -5.91 -1.47
N GLU A 144 -4.62 -6.42 -0.29
CA GLU A 144 -3.45 -7.23 0.01
C GLU A 144 -3.85 -8.46 0.83
N SER A 145 -3.18 -9.57 0.54
CA SER A 145 -3.08 -10.72 1.42
C SER A 145 -1.61 -10.89 1.82
N ASP A 146 -1.36 -11.17 3.10
CA ASP A 146 -0.02 -11.53 3.63
C ASP A 146 0.05 -13.02 4.05
N ASP A 147 -0.92 -13.82 3.62
CA ASP A 147 -1.10 -15.22 4.04
C ASP A 147 -1.47 -16.13 2.87
N ALA A 148 -0.85 -15.90 1.71
CA ALA A 148 -1.02 -16.68 0.49
C ALA A 148 -2.47 -16.71 -0.04
N GLY A 149 -3.18 -15.59 0.11
CA GLY A 149 -4.53 -15.38 -0.44
C GLY A 149 -5.68 -15.84 0.43
N ARG A 150 -5.42 -16.29 1.68
CA ARG A 150 -6.48 -16.78 2.59
C ARG A 150 -7.32 -15.62 3.11
N THR A 151 -6.68 -14.56 3.58
CA THR A 151 -7.35 -13.35 4.05
C THR A 151 -6.93 -12.14 3.24
N TRP A 152 -7.86 -11.21 3.03
CA TRP A 152 -7.67 -10.00 2.23
C TRP A 152 -8.06 -8.76 3.04
N ARG A 153 -7.28 -7.69 2.87
CA ARG A 153 -7.55 -6.39 3.51
C ARG A 153 -7.33 -5.24 2.53
N PRO A 154 -8.05 -4.11 2.67
CA PRO A 154 -7.73 -2.88 1.97
C PRO A 154 -6.31 -2.41 2.30
N LEU A 155 -5.56 -1.98 1.29
CA LEU A 155 -4.20 -1.46 1.43
C LEU A 155 -4.12 0.04 1.11
N SER A 156 -4.58 0.45 -0.07
CA SER A 156 -4.55 1.86 -0.49
C SER A 156 -5.48 2.15 -1.67
N LEU A 157 -5.65 3.45 -1.97
CA LEU A 157 -6.45 3.94 -3.09
C LEU A 157 -7.84 3.29 -3.16
N ASP A 158 -8.57 3.34 -2.06
CA ASP A 158 -9.97 2.93 -1.99
C ASP A 158 -10.78 3.53 -3.16
N GLY A 159 -11.53 2.66 -3.85
CA GLY A 159 -12.31 3.02 -5.05
C GLY A 159 -11.52 3.10 -6.36
N ALA A 160 -10.19 2.90 -6.36
CA ALA A 160 -9.45 2.69 -7.60
C ALA A 160 -9.77 1.31 -8.19
N ASP A 161 -9.65 1.21 -9.51
CA ASP A 161 -9.92 -0.01 -10.26
C ASP A 161 -8.67 -0.44 -11.01
N PHE A 162 -7.83 -1.25 -10.37
CA PHE A 162 -6.60 -1.71 -10.99
C PHE A 162 -6.86 -2.94 -11.85
N HIS A 163 -6.80 -2.76 -13.17
CA HIS A 163 -6.84 -3.86 -14.13
C HIS A 163 -5.47 -4.52 -14.37
N ALA A 164 -4.39 -3.87 -13.94
CA ALA A 164 -3.06 -4.46 -13.98
C ALA A 164 -2.22 -3.92 -12.83
N ILE A 165 -1.48 -4.83 -12.18
CA ILE A 165 -0.50 -4.55 -11.13
C ILE A 165 0.77 -5.31 -11.50
N ALA A 166 1.90 -4.63 -11.52
CA ALA A 166 3.18 -5.20 -11.92
C ALA A 166 4.29 -4.76 -10.93
N PRO A 167 4.53 -5.55 -9.89
CA PRO A 167 5.69 -5.41 -9.02
C PRO A 167 6.98 -5.68 -9.79
N ALA A 168 8.02 -4.90 -9.52
CA ALA A 168 9.36 -5.04 -10.09
C ALA A 168 10.40 -4.45 -9.14
N GLY A 169 11.16 -5.31 -8.46
CA GLY A 169 12.09 -4.86 -7.42
C GLY A 169 11.37 -4.09 -6.31
N ASP A 170 11.82 -2.87 -6.03
CA ASP A 170 11.21 -1.98 -5.03
C ASP A 170 10.09 -1.08 -5.62
N LEU A 171 9.64 -1.35 -6.85
CA LEU A 171 8.64 -0.57 -7.55
C LEU A 171 7.40 -1.40 -7.82
N THR A 172 6.24 -0.74 -7.80
CA THR A 172 4.99 -1.31 -8.28
C THR A 172 4.37 -0.36 -9.29
N TRP A 173 4.15 -0.87 -10.50
CA TRP A 173 3.40 -0.20 -11.55
C TRP A 173 1.96 -0.67 -11.52
N ALA A 174 0.99 0.23 -11.68
CA ALA A 174 -0.41 -0.15 -11.72
C ALA A 174 -1.21 0.68 -12.72
N LEU A 175 -2.17 0.06 -13.40
CA LEU A 175 -3.08 0.72 -14.33
C LEU A 175 -4.44 0.91 -13.65
N ASP A 176 -4.76 2.15 -13.28
CA ASP A 176 -6.06 2.52 -12.73
C ASP A 176 -7.02 2.92 -13.87
N THR A 177 -8.03 2.10 -14.14
CA THR A 177 -9.02 2.33 -15.20
C THR A 177 -10.01 3.43 -14.85
N THR A 178 -10.19 3.76 -13.56
CA THR A 178 -11.07 4.84 -13.11
C THR A 178 -10.55 6.19 -13.57
N THR A 179 -9.23 6.41 -13.43
CA THR A 179 -8.56 7.62 -13.93
C THR A 179 -7.98 7.46 -15.34
N GLY A 180 -7.91 6.22 -15.84
CA GLY A 180 -7.21 5.85 -17.07
C GLY A 180 -5.69 5.96 -16.96
N GLY A 181 -5.14 6.08 -15.75
CA GLY A 181 -3.75 6.45 -15.53
C GLY A 181 -2.81 5.30 -15.18
N LEU A 182 -1.56 5.44 -15.59
CA LEU A 182 -0.45 4.62 -15.08
C LEU A 182 0.09 5.25 -13.81
N LEU A 183 0.08 4.49 -12.73
CA LEU A 183 0.60 4.88 -11.43
C LEU A 183 1.89 4.12 -11.13
N LEU A 184 2.73 4.73 -10.29
CA LEU A 184 3.92 4.11 -9.71
C LEU A 184 3.94 4.31 -8.20
N SER A 185 4.30 3.25 -7.47
CA SER A 185 4.59 3.31 -6.03
C SER A 185 5.93 2.64 -5.71
N THR A 186 6.47 2.97 -4.53
CA THR A 186 7.61 2.29 -3.89
C THR A 186 7.20 1.55 -2.61
N ASP A 187 5.95 1.69 -2.17
CA ASP A 187 5.46 1.18 -0.88
C ASP A 187 4.01 0.67 -0.91
N ASP A 188 3.43 0.61 -2.12
CA ASP A 188 2.05 0.23 -2.44
C ASP A 188 0.98 1.06 -1.72
N ARG A 189 1.35 2.19 -1.12
CA ARG A 189 0.47 3.04 -0.32
C ARG A 189 0.38 4.45 -0.87
N VAL A 190 1.52 5.01 -1.26
CA VAL A 190 1.62 6.32 -1.87
C VAL A 190 1.93 6.15 -3.35
N TRP A 191 1.08 6.72 -4.18
CA TRP A 191 1.14 6.55 -5.63
C TRP A 191 1.39 7.89 -6.31
N ARG A 192 2.26 7.89 -7.31
CA ARG A 192 2.42 9.01 -8.24
C ARG A 192 1.85 8.65 -9.60
N THR A 193 1.11 9.57 -10.19
CA THR A 193 0.66 9.44 -11.58
C THR A 193 1.84 9.65 -12.52
N VAL A 194 2.09 8.67 -13.40
CA VAL A 194 3.10 8.75 -14.46
C VAL A 194 2.48 9.33 -15.73
N THR A 195 1.27 8.90 -16.07
CA THR A 195 0.45 9.46 -17.15
C THR A 195 -1.04 9.25 -16.85
N SER A 196 -1.89 10.07 -17.44
CA SER A 196 -3.37 9.94 -17.42
C SER A 196 -3.93 9.65 -18.82
N GLU A 197 -3.07 9.26 -19.76
CA GLU A 197 -3.48 8.78 -21.07
C GLU A 197 -4.15 7.41 -20.93
N PRO A 198 -5.28 7.14 -21.59
CA PRO A 198 -6.00 5.88 -21.44
C PRO A 198 -5.16 4.72 -21.97
N LEU A 199 -4.78 3.81 -21.07
CA LEU A 199 -4.04 2.59 -21.38
C LEU A 199 -4.94 1.36 -21.22
N LEU A 200 -4.52 0.25 -21.83
CA LEU A 200 -5.21 -1.04 -21.77
C LEU A 200 -4.39 -2.10 -21.04
N ASP A 201 -3.07 -2.06 -21.16
CA ASP A 201 -2.20 -3.10 -20.62
C ASP A 201 -0.79 -2.55 -20.38
N ILE A 202 -0.06 -3.19 -19.46
CA ILE A 202 1.32 -2.87 -19.07
C ILE A 202 2.20 -4.12 -18.94
N ALA A 203 3.49 -3.97 -19.25
CA ALA A 203 4.49 -5.00 -19.02
C ALA A 203 5.81 -4.36 -18.55
N VAL A 204 6.33 -4.77 -17.40
CA VAL A 204 7.59 -4.24 -16.86
C VAL A 204 8.78 -5.04 -17.40
N ASP A 205 9.89 -4.37 -17.71
CA ASP A 205 11.14 -5.01 -18.11
C ASP A 205 11.76 -5.72 -16.89
N PRO A 206 11.87 -7.06 -16.89
CA PRO A 206 12.37 -7.79 -15.72
C PRO A 206 13.86 -7.50 -15.42
N ALA A 207 14.60 -6.91 -16.38
CA ALA A 207 16.00 -6.53 -16.19
C ALA A 207 16.18 -5.05 -15.80
N ASP A 208 15.16 -4.21 -15.95
CA ASP A 208 15.17 -2.78 -15.58
C ASP A 208 13.81 -2.39 -14.98
N PRO A 209 13.63 -2.49 -13.66
CA PRO A 209 12.35 -2.17 -12.99
C PRO A 209 11.81 -0.77 -13.25
N ASP A 210 12.70 0.16 -13.64
CA ASP A 210 12.33 1.52 -13.97
C ASP A 210 11.64 1.62 -15.34
N ARG A 211 11.64 0.54 -16.14
CA ARG A 211 11.15 0.47 -17.51
C ARG A 211 9.88 -0.35 -17.65
N VAL A 212 8.84 0.29 -18.15
CA VAL A 212 7.53 -0.31 -18.43
C VAL A 212 7.15 -0.08 -19.90
N LEU A 213 6.48 -1.05 -20.50
CA LEU A 213 5.75 -0.93 -21.75
C LEU A 213 4.27 -0.75 -21.41
N ALA A 214 3.59 0.15 -22.10
CA ALA A 214 2.16 0.30 -21.98
C ALA A 214 1.52 0.41 -23.37
N THR A 215 0.32 -0.13 -23.52
CA THR A 215 -0.46 -0.06 -24.76
C THR A 215 -1.78 0.65 -24.54
N ASN A 216 -2.34 1.21 -25.62
CA ASN A 216 -3.68 1.78 -25.63
C ASN A 216 -4.50 1.18 -26.79
N ALA A 217 -5.78 1.57 -26.90
CA ALA A 217 -6.70 1.05 -27.91
C ALA A 217 -6.24 1.28 -29.38
N SER A 218 -5.28 2.19 -29.62
CA SER A 218 -4.70 2.39 -30.95
C SER A 218 -3.57 1.42 -31.30
N GLY A 219 -3.19 0.51 -30.38
CA GLY A 219 -2.10 -0.45 -30.54
C GLY A 219 -0.71 0.20 -30.56
N LYS A 220 -0.60 1.48 -30.17
CA LYS A 220 0.67 2.19 -30.11
C LYS A 220 1.24 2.09 -28.71
N VAL A 221 2.51 1.70 -28.61
CA VAL A 221 3.33 1.97 -27.42
C VAL A 221 3.71 3.45 -27.47
N PRO A 222 3.21 4.30 -26.56
CA PRO A 222 3.57 5.71 -26.61
C PRO A 222 5.08 5.83 -26.37
N ARG A 223 5.79 6.51 -27.28
CA ARG A 223 7.27 6.61 -27.26
C ARG A 223 7.82 7.17 -25.96
N ASP A 224 7.01 7.95 -25.25
CA ASP A 224 7.36 8.64 -24.00
C ASP A 224 6.97 7.82 -22.76
N HIS A 225 6.41 6.62 -22.94
CA HIS A 225 5.96 5.71 -21.88
C HIS A 225 6.79 4.43 -21.79
N LEU A 226 7.95 4.40 -22.47
CA LEU A 226 9.12 3.72 -21.91
C LEU A 226 9.54 4.53 -20.68
N GLY A 227 8.76 4.43 -19.60
CA GLY A 227 9.06 5.12 -18.36
C GLY A 227 10.52 4.83 -18.03
N ARG A 228 11.31 5.85 -17.75
CA ARG A 228 12.51 5.69 -16.94
C ARG A 228 12.23 6.56 -15.75
N VAL A 229 12.24 5.99 -14.56
CA VAL A 229 12.21 6.81 -13.35
C VAL A 229 13.57 7.48 -13.26
N ASP A 230 13.64 8.77 -13.56
CA ASP A 230 14.82 9.57 -13.24
C ASP A 230 14.90 9.68 -11.71
N ARG A 231 15.75 8.86 -11.07
CA ARG A 231 15.93 8.84 -9.60
C ARG A 231 16.54 10.13 -9.02
N HIS A 232 16.72 11.17 -9.83
CA HIS A 232 17.24 12.47 -9.41
C HIS A 232 16.12 13.49 -9.14
N ALA A 233 15.29 13.24 -8.13
CA ALA A 233 14.46 14.29 -7.51
C ALA A 233 14.08 13.94 -6.07
N SER A 234 15.07 13.72 -5.21
CA SER A 234 14.87 13.74 -3.74
C SER A 234 16.14 14.22 -3.06
N ALA A 235 16.49 15.49 -3.31
CA ALA A 235 17.35 16.25 -2.43
C ALA A 235 16.84 17.69 -2.42
N ASN A 236 16.23 18.07 -1.29
CA ASN A 236 15.90 19.43 -0.85
C ASN A 236 16.40 20.56 -1.75
N THR A 237 15.49 21.29 -2.38
CA THR A 237 15.72 22.72 -2.60
C THR A 237 14.41 23.45 -2.36
N ALA A 238 14.30 24.08 -1.18
CA ALA A 238 13.29 25.08 -0.92
C ALA A 238 13.35 26.16 -2.02
N PRO A 239 12.21 26.70 -2.49
CA PRO A 239 12.24 27.79 -3.46
C PRO A 239 12.90 29.02 -2.83
N GLY A 240 14.13 29.32 -3.27
CA GLY A 240 14.79 30.58 -2.95
C GLY A 240 14.01 31.76 -3.54
N PRO A 241 14.00 32.94 -2.89
CA PRO A 241 13.17 34.04 -3.30
C PRO A 241 13.53 34.56 -4.69
N ALA A 242 12.49 34.85 -5.48
CA ALA A 242 12.57 35.38 -6.83
C ALA A 242 13.44 36.65 -6.90
N ARG A 243 14.53 36.60 -7.68
CA ARG A 243 15.26 37.81 -8.09
C ARG A 243 14.56 38.43 -9.30
N LEU A 244 13.78 39.47 -9.02
CA LEU A 244 13.35 40.46 -10.01
C LEU A 244 14.57 41.27 -10.50
N GLY A 245 14.62 41.50 -11.82
CA GLY A 245 15.18 42.72 -12.39
C GLY A 245 16.55 42.62 -13.07
N GLY A 246 16.55 42.69 -14.40
CA GLY A 246 17.78 42.90 -15.16
C GLY A 246 17.58 42.96 -16.68
N ARG A 247 16.76 43.90 -17.18
CA ARG A 247 16.71 44.23 -18.62
C ARG A 247 18.11 44.63 -19.10
N ARG A 248 18.76 43.81 -19.93
CA ARG A 248 19.95 44.23 -20.69
C ARG A 248 19.50 44.95 -21.96
N VAL A 249 19.61 46.28 -21.94
CA VAL A 249 19.58 47.11 -23.14
C VAL A 249 20.86 46.85 -23.94
N ARG A 250 20.76 46.20 -25.11
CA ARG A 250 21.85 46.20 -26.10
C ARG A 250 21.76 47.49 -26.92
N ARG A 251 22.70 48.41 -26.69
CA ARG A 251 23.03 49.51 -27.59
C ARG A 251 24.27 49.14 -28.41
N ARG A 252 24.33 49.76 -29.61
CA ARG A 252 25.42 49.87 -30.60
C ARG A 252 25.38 48.86 -31.74
N THR A 253 25.59 49.24 -33.00
CA THR A 253 25.76 50.55 -33.67
C THR A 253 25.66 50.23 -35.16
N GLY A 254 24.92 51.04 -35.92
CA GLY A 254 24.97 51.00 -37.37
C GLY A 254 26.34 51.45 -37.89
N ARG A 255 26.83 50.77 -38.92
CA ARG A 255 27.77 51.30 -39.90
C ARG A 255 27.11 51.18 -41.27
N ARG A 256 26.88 52.33 -41.90
CA ARG A 256 26.73 52.46 -43.36
C ARG A 256 28.11 52.82 -43.90
N CYS A 257 28.54 52.09 -44.92
CA CYS A 257 29.01 52.57 -46.22
C CYS A 257 28.81 51.39 -47.18
#